data_AF-A0A972KEL1-F1
#
_entry.id   AF-A0A972KEL1-F1
#
_cell.length_a   1.000
_cell.length_b   1.000
_cell.length_c   1.000
_cell.angle_alpha   90.00
_cell.angle_beta   90.00
_cell.angle_gamma   90.00
#
_symmetry.space_group_name_H-M   'P 1'
#
loop_
_entity.id
_entity.type
_entity.pdbx_description
1 polymer ?
#
loop_
_entity_poly.entity_id
_entity_poly.type
_entity_poly.pdbx_seq_one_letter_code
_entity_poly.pdbx_strand_id
1 'polypeptide(L)' 'DRDEARARVPIEIGLGTNLIGPPVEIARRLRQYRDCGVDTIRVSPAGDTPHKQLDCLAQLLDIAKEVNADS' A
#
# COMPACT_ATOMS: atom_id res chain seq x y z
N ASP A 1 -22.33 19.70 17.61
CA ASP A 1 -22.06 19.75 16.17
C ASP A 1 -20.60 19.49 15.81
N ARG A 2 -20.07 18.33 16.23
CA ARG A 2 -18.78 17.81 15.78
C ARG A 2 -18.78 16.27 15.78
N ASP A 3 -19.96 15.68 15.55
CA ASP A 3 -20.18 14.23 15.67
C ASP A 3 -20.78 13.56 14.43
N GLU A 4 -21.10 14.29 13.36
CA GLU A 4 -21.78 13.68 12.20
C GLU A 4 -20.91 13.39 10.96
N ALA A 5 -19.61 13.61 11.02
CA ALA A 5 -18.71 13.37 9.88
C ALA A 5 -17.86 12.09 10.00
N ARG A 6 -18.29 11.08 10.77
CA ARG A 6 -17.54 9.81 10.93
C ARG A 6 -18.26 8.56 10.40
N ALA A 7 -19.48 8.69 9.88
CA ALA A 7 -20.30 7.53 9.52
C ALA A 7 -20.27 7.12 8.04
N ARG A 8 -19.42 7.71 7.19
CA ARG A 8 -19.44 7.44 5.73
C ARG A 8 -18.08 7.40 5.05
N VAL A 9 -17.04 6.97 5.75
CA VAL A 9 -15.86 6.44 5.06
C VAL A 9 -15.94 4.93 5.19
N PRO A 10 -16.35 4.21 4.12
CA PRO A 10 -16.31 2.76 4.11
C PRO A 10 -14.91 2.35 4.55
N ILE A 11 -14.84 1.39 5.47
CA ILE A 11 -13.56 0.83 5.95
C ILE A 11 -12.71 0.29 4.76
N GLU A 12 -13.33 0.07 3.59
CA GLU A 12 -12.64 -0.19 2.31
C GLU A 12 -11.77 0.97 1.78
N ILE A 13 -12.14 2.24 1.99
CA ILE A 13 -11.38 3.39 1.46
C ILE A 13 -10.13 3.70 2.31
N GLY A 14 -10.15 3.36 3.60
CA GLY A 14 -8.98 3.44 4.47
C GLY A 14 -7.98 2.30 4.30
N LEU A 15 -8.46 1.11 3.89
CA LEU A 15 -7.63 -0.07 3.62
C LEU A 15 -7.03 -0.09 2.21
N GLY A 16 -7.64 0.64 1.26
CA GLY A 16 -7.24 0.68 -0.15
C GLY A 16 -6.11 1.65 -0.50
N THR A 17 -5.54 2.37 0.47
CA THR A 17 -4.43 3.34 0.21
C THR A 17 -3.19 3.09 1.05
N ASN A 18 -3.26 2.16 2.00
CA ASN A 18 -2.14 1.86 2.88
C ASN A 18 -1.72 0.39 2.67
N LEU A 19 -0.52 0.18 2.15
CA LEU A 19 0.10 -1.14 2.01
C LEU A 19 0.54 -1.61 3.41
N ILE A 20 -0.46 -2.00 4.22
CA ILE A 20 -0.25 -2.53 5.56
C ILE A 20 -0.57 -4.01 5.53
N GLY A 21 0.42 -4.80 5.90
CA GLY A 21 0.28 -6.24 6.07
C GLY A 21 1.55 -6.98 5.69
N PRO A 22 1.50 -8.33 5.74
CA PRO A 22 2.60 -9.16 5.30
C PRO A 22 2.91 -8.98 3.80
N PRO A 23 4.16 -9.25 3.36
CA PRO A 23 4.57 -9.12 1.96
C PRO A 23 3.64 -9.80 0.94
N VAL A 24 3.11 -10.98 1.28
CA VAL A 24 2.19 -11.73 0.41
C VAL A 24 0.89 -10.97 0.13
N GLU A 25 0.32 -10.30 1.13
CA GLU A 25 -0.89 -9.49 0.96
C GLU A 25 -0.61 -8.21 0.18
N ILE A 26 0.58 -7.62 0.39
CA ILE A 26 1.04 -6.47 -0.39
C ILE A 26 1.18 -6.85 -1.86
N ALA A 27 1.84 -7.97 -2.18
CA ALA A 27 2.00 -8.46 -3.54
C ALA A 27 0.64 -8.72 -4.21
N ARG A 28 -0.30 -9.34 -3.49
CA ARG A 28 -1.67 -9.58 -3.97
C ARG A 28 -2.38 -8.26 -4.33
N ARG A 29 -2.27 -7.23 -3.49
CA ARG A 29 -2.86 -5.92 -3.76
C ARG A 29 -2.19 -5.21 -4.95
N LEU A 30 -0.87 -5.28 -5.06
CA LEU A 30 -0.14 -4.71 -6.20
C LEU A 30 -0.56 -5.33 -7.52
N ARG A 31 -0.76 -6.67 -7.57
CA ARG A 31 -1.32 -7.35 -8.74
C ARG A 31 -2.71 -6.83 -9.08
N GLN A 32 -3.60 -6.70 -8.09
CA GLN A 32 -4.95 -6.14 -8.30
C GLN A 32 -4.92 -4.71 -8.85
N TYR A 33 -4.05 -3.84 -8.32
CA TYR A 33 -3.90 -2.48 -8.84
C TYR A 33 -3.41 -2.48 -10.29
N ARG A 34 -2.41 -3.30 -10.62
CA ARG A 34 -1.91 -3.46 -11.99
C ARG A 34 -3.01 -3.96 -12.93
N ASP A 35 -3.77 -4.97 -12.52
CA ASP A 35 -4.85 -5.55 -13.33
C ASP A 35 -5.99 -4.55 -13.57
N CYS A 36 -6.16 -3.56 -12.69
CA CYS A 36 -7.04 -2.41 -12.88
C CYS A 36 -6.42 -1.25 -13.69
N GLY A 37 -5.19 -1.39 -14.18
CA GLY A 37 -4.49 -0.38 -14.97
C GLY A 37 -3.80 0.72 -14.16
N VAL A 38 -3.61 0.54 -12.85
CA VAL A 38 -2.86 1.48 -12.01
C VAL A 38 -1.36 1.23 -12.18
N ASP A 39 -0.66 2.20 -12.77
CA ASP A 39 0.79 2.15 -12.99
C ASP A 39 1.61 2.90 -11.91
N THR A 40 0.95 3.77 -11.13
CA THR A 40 1.59 4.68 -10.19
C THR A 40 0.90 4.61 -8.84
N ILE A 41 1.69 4.35 -7.79
CA ILE A 41 1.22 4.38 -6.40
C ILE A 41 2.05 5.36 -5.57
N ARG A 42 1.36 6.12 -4.71
CA ARG A 42 2.01 6.94 -3.68
C ARG A 42 2.07 6.13 -2.40
N VAL A 43 3.25 6.06 -1.79
CA VAL A 43 3.44 5.39 -0.50
C VAL A 43 4.05 6.33 0.53
N SER A 44 3.67 6.13 1.79
CA SER A 44 4.30 6.74 2.95
C SER A 44 4.99 5.64 3.73
N PRO A 45 6.31 5.47 3.62
CA PRO A 45 7.03 4.43 4.35
C PRO A 45 6.82 4.54 5.85
N ALA A 46 6.58 3.42 6.51
CA ALA A 46 6.45 3.38 7.96
C ALA A 46 7.83 3.43 8.62
N GLY A 47 7.93 4.10 9.77
CA GLY A 47 9.13 4.08 10.61
C GLY A 47 9.47 5.43 11.22
N ASP A 48 9.94 5.40 12.47
CA ASP A 48 10.27 6.59 13.25
C ASP A 48 11.63 7.20 12.88
N THR A 49 12.40 6.53 12.02
CA THR A 49 13.73 6.97 11.60
C THR A 49 13.86 6.88 10.08
N PRO A 50 14.69 7.73 9.45
CA PRO A 50 14.93 7.66 8.01
C PRO A 50 15.41 6.28 7.54
N HIS A 51 16.24 5.60 8.35
CA HIS A 51 16.74 4.28 8.00
C HIS A 51 15.61 3.25 7.91
N LYS A 52 14.73 3.18 8.92
CA LYS A 52 13.55 2.29 8.90
C LYS A 52 12.61 2.58 7.73
N GLN A 53 12.45 3.86 7.37
CA GLN A 53 11.65 4.24 6.20
C GLN A 53 12.28 3.76 4.90
N LEU A 54 13.60 3.85 4.77
CA LEU A 54 14.33 3.31 3.61
C LEU A 54 14.24 1.79 3.54
N ASP A 55 14.37 1.09 4.67
CA ASP A 55 14.23 -0.37 4.71
C ASP A 55 12.81 -0.80 4.29
N CYS A 56 11.79 -0.10 4.79
CA CYS A 56 10.40 -0.32 4.39
C CYS A 56 10.19 -0.07 2.89
N LEU A 57 10.79 0.99 2.35
CA LEU A 57 10.73 1.29 0.93
C LEU A 57 11.45 0.23 0.09
N ALA A 58 12.62 -0.23 0.51
CA ALA A 58 13.39 -1.27 -0.18
C ALA A 58 12.58 -2.58 -0.28
N GLN A 59 11.98 -3.01 0.83
CA GLN A 59 11.11 -4.19 0.86
C GLN A 59 9.93 -4.05 -0.11
N LEU A 60 9.28 -2.89 -0.15
CA LEU A 60 8.19 -2.64 -1.08
C LEU A 60 8.65 -2.72 -2.55
N LEU A 61 9.81 -2.13 -2.87
CA LEU A 61 10.37 -2.16 -4.22
C LEU A 61 10.68 -3.59 -4.67
N ASP A 62 11.17 -4.44 -3.77
CA ASP A 62 11.45 -5.84 -4.11
C ASP A 62 10.17 -6.63 -4.41
N ILE A 63 9.12 -6.45 -3.60
CA ILE A 63 7.79 -7.03 -3.89
C ILE A 63 7.24 -6.52 -5.22
N ALA A 64 7.38 -5.22 -5.51
CA ALA A 64 6.91 -4.66 -6.77
C ALA A 64 7.66 -5.23 -7.98
N LYS A 65 8.97 -5.47 -7.87
CA LYS A 65 9.76 -6.15 -8.92
C LYS A 65 9.29 -7.58 -9.14
N GLU A 66 9.04 -8.34 -8.07
CA GLU A 66 8.50 -9.70 -8.17
C GLU A 66 7.16 -9.72 -8.91
N VAL A 67 6.23 -8.85 -8.52
CA VAL A 67 4.92 -8.71 -9.18
C VAL A 67 5.06 -8.38 -10.66
N ASN A 68 6.00 -7.51 -11.02
CA ASN A 68 6.26 -7.14 -12.42
C ASN A 68 6.98 -8.25 -13.22
N ALA A 69 7.75 -9.11 -12.56
CA ALA A 69 8.44 -10.24 -13.18
C ALA A 69 7.52 -11.45 -13.45
N ASP A 70 6.35 -11.53 -12.80
CA ASP A 70 5.31 -12.55 -13.06
C ASP A 70 4.64 -12.42 -14.45
N SER A 71 5.03 -11.43 -15.27
CA SER A 71 4.40 -11.08 -16.56
C SER A 71 5.14 -11.65 -17.78
#